data_AF-A0A6I8P8R7-F1
#
_entry.id   AF-A0A6I8P8R7-F1
#
_cell.length_a   1.000
_cell.length_b   1.000
_cell.length_c   1.000
_cell.angle_alpha   90.00
_cell.angle_beta   90.00
_cell.angle_gamma   90.00
#
_symmetry.space_group_name_H-M   'P 1'
#
loop_
_entity.id
_entity.type
_entity.pdbx_description
1 polymer ?
#
loop_
_entity_poly.entity_id
_entity_poly.type
_entity_poly.pdbx_seq_one_letter_code
_entity_poly.pdbx_strand_id
1 'polypeptide(L)'
;MADDLKRFLYKKLPSVEGLHAIVVSDRDGVPVIKVANDSAPEHALRPGFLSTFALATDQGSKLGLSKNKSIICYYNTYQRTCSLFGSYPGKATEKDKKGRFHGPPALYARSEARS
;
A
#
# COMPACT_ATOMS: atom_id res chain seq x y z
N MET A 1 17.31 14.08 -1.44
CA MET A 1 15.90 14.25 -0.99
C MET A 1 15.09 12.97 -1.15
N ALA A 2 14.93 12.41 -2.36
CA ALA A 2 14.25 11.11 -2.54
C ALA A 2 15.02 9.94 -1.91
N ASP A 3 16.36 9.95 -2.01
CA ASP A 3 17.23 8.96 -1.37
C ASP A 3 17.18 9.01 0.17
N ASP A 4 17.02 10.20 0.75
CA ASP A 4 16.89 10.36 2.20
C ASP A 4 15.59 9.73 2.70
N LEU A 5 14.50 9.93 1.95
CA LEU A 5 13.21 9.30 2.24
C LEU A 5 13.28 7.77 2.09
N LYS A 6 13.96 7.28 1.04
CA LYS A 6 14.20 5.84 0.85
C LYS A 6 15.01 5.24 2.00
N ARG A 7 16.07 5.92 2.45
CA ARG A 7 16.88 5.52 3.61
C ARG A 7 16.08 5.54 4.91
N PHE A 8 15.25 6.56 5.11
CA PHE A 8 14.37 6.65 6.26
C PHE A 8 13.39 5.48 6.31
N LEU A 9 12.72 5.17 5.19
CA LEU A 9 11.79 4.06 5.07
C LEU A 9 12.49 2.71 5.24
N TYR A 10 13.72 2.55 4.75
CA TYR A 10 14.53 1.35 4.97
C TYR A 10 14.82 1.12 6.45
N LYS A 11 15.17 2.18 7.20
CA LYS A 11 15.34 2.12 8.66
C LYS A 11 14.05 1.80 9.41
N LYS A 12 12.88 1.96 8.79
CA LYS A 12 11.58 1.62 9.39
C LYS A 12 11.14 0.18 9.12
N LEU A 13 11.76 -0.54 8.17
CA LEU A 13 11.45 -1.95 7.94
C LEU A 13 11.54 -2.81 9.21
N PRO A 14 12.60 -2.71 10.04
CA PRO A 14 12.72 -3.52 11.26
C PRO A 14 11.78 -3.07 12.39
N SER A 15 11.08 -1.94 12.24
CA SER A 15 10.17 -1.42 13.27
C SER A 15 8.93 -2.30 13.45
N VAL A 16 8.62 -3.14 12.46
CA VAL A 16 7.56 -4.13 12.54
C VAL A 16 8.13 -5.48 12.13
N GLU A 17 8.02 -6.46 13.01
CA GLU A 17 8.47 -7.81 12.75
C GLU A 17 7.76 -8.40 11.51
N GLY A 18 8.54 -9.01 10.63
CA GLY A 18 8.05 -9.56 9.36
C GLY A 18 7.78 -8.53 8.26
N LEU A 19 8.00 -7.21 8.46
CA LEU A 19 7.84 -6.24 7.39
C LEU A 19 9.01 -6.33 6.39
N HIS A 20 8.69 -6.66 5.14
CA HIS A 20 9.70 -6.95 4.12
C HIS A 20 9.81 -5.87 3.06
N ALA A 21 8.71 -5.20 2.74
CA ALA A 21 8.72 -4.13 1.77
C ALA A 21 7.68 -3.04 2.04
N ILE A 22 8.07 -1.82 1.71
CA ILE A 22 7.21 -0.64 1.63
C ILE A 22 7.31 -0.11 0.20
N VAL A 23 6.18 -0.04 -0.49
CA VAL A 23 6.13 0.48 -1.86
C VAL A 23 5.09 1.58 -1.93
N VAL A 24 5.47 2.77 -2.33
CA VAL A 24 4.54 3.83 -2.72
C VAL A 24 4.46 3.79 -4.24
N SER A 25 3.28 3.54 -4.78
CA SER A 25 3.04 3.46 -6.22
C SER A 25 1.89 4.36 -6.64
N ASP A 26 1.74 4.59 -7.94
CA ASP A 26 0.51 5.16 -8.49
C ASP A 26 -0.56 4.06 -8.71
N ARG A 27 -1.73 4.44 -9.23
CA ARG A 27 -2.87 3.56 -9.57
C ARG A 27 -2.46 2.41 -10.50
N ASP A 28 -1.55 2.66 -11.44
CA ASP A 28 -1.05 1.64 -12.38
C ASP A 28 0.03 0.73 -11.77
N GLY A 29 0.34 0.91 -10.48
CA GLY A 29 1.37 0.12 -9.80
C GLY A 29 2.80 0.56 -10.11
N VAL A 30 2.99 1.68 -10.82
CA VAL A 30 4.33 2.25 -11.07
C VAL A 30 4.91 2.75 -9.75
N PRO A 31 6.05 2.22 -9.28
CA PRO A 31 6.61 2.59 -7.99
C PRO A 31 7.24 3.99 -8.04
N VAL A 32 6.75 4.89 -7.19
CA VAL A 32 7.35 6.20 -6.90
C VAL A 32 8.53 6.02 -5.93
N ILE A 33 8.32 5.23 -4.88
CA ILE A 33 9.34 4.86 -3.90
C ILE A 33 9.19 3.37 -3.59
N LYS A 34 10.28 2.63 -3.68
CA LYS A 34 10.30 1.20 -3.36
C LYS A 34 11.45 0.90 -2.41
N VAL A 35 11.12 0.26 -1.29
CA VAL A 35 12.07 -0.21 -0.30
C VAL A 35 11.72 -1.65 0.03
N ALA A 36 12.67 -2.56 -0.11
CA ALA A 36 12.47 -3.98 0.14
C ALA A 36 13.75 -4.59 0.71
N ASN A 37 13.61 -5.62 1.53
CA ASN A 37 14.69 -6.50 1.95
C ASN A 37 14.77 -7.74 1.01
N ASP A 38 15.78 -8.58 1.21
CA ASP A 38 15.99 -9.79 0.39
C ASP A 38 14.93 -10.87 0.62
N SER A 39 14.20 -10.80 1.74
CA SER A 39 13.10 -11.72 2.06
C SER A 39 11.77 -11.35 1.39
N ALA A 40 11.70 -10.18 0.72
CA ALA A 40 10.48 -9.73 0.08
C ALA A 40 10.19 -10.52 -1.21
N PRO A 41 8.98 -11.09 -1.36
CA PRO A 41 8.61 -11.80 -2.59
C PRO A 41 8.63 -10.85 -3.79
N GLU A 42 9.47 -11.14 -4.80
CA GLU A 42 9.68 -10.26 -5.95
C GLU A 42 8.40 -10.02 -6.75
N HIS A 43 7.58 -11.07 -6.94
CA HIS A 43 6.29 -10.95 -7.63
C HIS A 43 5.34 -10.00 -6.91
N ALA A 44 5.45 -9.88 -5.58
CA ALA A 44 4.61 -9.00 -4.78
C ALA A 44 4.85 -7.50 -5.05
N LEU A 45 6.01 -7.18 -5.63
CA LEU A 45 6.51 -5.83 -5.91
C LEU A 45 6.33 -5.42 -7.38
N ARG A 46 5.81 -6.32 -8.24
CA ARG A 46 5.64 -6.04 -9.68
C ARG A 46 4.45 -5.11 -9.91
N PRO A 47 4.55 -4.11 -10.81
CA PRO A 47 3.47 -3.16 -11.09
C PRO A 47 2.12 -3.81 -11.37
N GLY A 48 2.09 -4.87 -12.19
CA GLY A 48 0.85 -5.59 -12.52
C GLY A 48 0.18 -6.25 -11.30
N PHE A 49 0.93 -6.56 -10.25
CA PHE A 49 0.36 -7.09 -9.01
C PHE A 49 -0.01 -5.97 -8.02
N LEU A 50 0.62 -4.80 -8.09
CA LEU A 50 0.27 -3.61 -7.31
C LEU A 50 -1.01 -2.93 -7.83
N SER A 51 -1.21 -2.90 -9.15
CA SER A 51 -2.39 -2.30 -9.80
C SER A 51 -3.70 -3.03 -9.48
N THR A 52 -3.65 -4.29 -9.05
CA THR A 52 -4.82 -5.05 -8.59
C THR A 52 -5.57 -4.35 -7.44
N PHE A 53 -4.86 -3.60 -6.60
CA PHE A 53 -5.45 -2.80 -5.53
C PHE A 53 -6.40 -1.71 -6.07
N ALA A 54 -6.05 -1.06 -7.18
CA ALA A 54 -6.87 -0.02 -7.78
C ALA A 54 -8.24 -0.55 -8.22
N LEU A 55 -8.27 -1.75 -8.80
CA LEU A 55 -9.51 -2.41 -9.18
C LEU A 55 -10.28 -2.88 -7.94
N ALA A 56 -9.60 -3.49 -6.97
CA ALA A 56 -10.23 -4.00 -5.77
C ALA A 56 -10.84 -2.89 -4.90
N THR A 57 -10.22 -1.72 -4.83
CA THR A 57 -10.77 -0.56 -4.08
C THR A 57 -11.98 0.06 -4.79
N ASP A 58 -11.96 0.12 -6.12
CA ASP A 58 -13.10 0.61 -6.93
C ASP A 58 -14.32 -0.29 -6.77
N GLN A 59 -14.12 -1.61 -6.68
CA GLN A 59 -15.22 -2.56 -6.42
C GLN A 59 -15.62 -2.59 -4.94
N GLY A 60 -14.66 -2.55 -4.02
CA GLY A 60 -14.94 -2.55 -2.57
C GLY A 60 -15.75 -1.33 -2.13
N SER A 61 -15.56 -0.18 -2.79
CA SER A 61 -16.35 1.04 -2.53
C SER A 61 -17.82 0.93 -2.96
N LYS A 62 -18.17 -0.06 -3.78
CA LYS A 62 -19.56 -0.29 -4.25
C LYS A 62 -20.36 -1.18 -3.30
N LEU A 63 -19.76 -1.70 -2.23
CA LEU A 63 -20.43 -2.55 -1.23
C LEU A 63 -21.42 -1.78 -0.33
N GLY A 64 -21.62 -0.47 -0.55
CA GLY A 64 -22.50 0.36 0.28
C GLY A 64 -21.89 0.77 1.63
N LEU A 65 -20.63 0.40 1.90
CA LEU A 65 -19.91 0.68 3.16
C LEU A 65 -19.05 1.94 3.10
N SER A 66 -19.44 2.93 2.28
CA SER A 66 -18.62 4.10 1.93
C SER A 66 -17.37 3.74 1.11
N LYS A 67 -16.48 4.73 0.89
CA LYS A 67 -15.24 4.53 0.11
C LYS A 67 -14.30 3.59 0.85
N ASN A 68 -13.78 2.60 0.14
CA ASN A 68 -12.77 1.69 0.66
C ASN A 68 -11.48 2.47 0.98
N LYS A 69 -10.89 2.21 2.15
CA LYS A 69 -9.69 2.90 2.65
C LYS A 69 -8.44 2.04 2.54
N SER A 70 -8.60 0.75 2.83
CA SER A 70 -7.54 -0.24 2.80
C SER A 70 -8.08 -1.61 2.46
N ILE A 71 -7.19 -2.46 1.96
CA ILE A 71 -7.44 -3.88 1.68
C ILE A 71 -6.28 -4.67 2.27
N ILE A 72 -6.60 -5.73 3.00
CA ILE A 72 -5.62 -6.67 3.55
C ILE A 72 -5.84 -8.01 2.87
N CYS A 73 -4.78 -8.57 2.30
CA CYS A 73 -4.77 -9.87 1.63
C CYS A 73 -3.81 -10.80 2.36
N TYR A 74 -4.32 -11.94 2.81
CA TYR A 74 -3.50 -13.01 3.38
C TYR A 74 -3.21 -14.07 2.30
N TYR A 75 -1.94 -14.36 2.11
CA TYR A 75 -1.47 -15.50 1.32
C TYR A 75 -0.76 -16.48 2.25
N ASN A 76 -0.49 -17.69 1.74
CA ASN A 76 0.11 -18.76 2.53
C ASN A 76 1.49 -18.39 3.09
N THR A 77 2.26 -17.58 2.36
CA THR A 77 3.66 -17.24 2.68
C THR A 77 3.89 -15.76 2.98
N TYR A 78 2.90 -14.89 2.73
CA TYR A 78 3.01 -13.45 3.02
C TYR A 78 1.62 -12.83 3.16
N GLN A 79 1.56 -11.69 3.84
CA GLN A 79 0.39 -10.82 3.89
C GLN A 79 0.72 -9.47 3.23
N ARG A 80 -0.32 -8.82 2.74
CA ARG A 80 -0.23 -7.54 2.07
C ARG A 80 -1.32 -6.65 2.59
N THR A 81 -0.94 -5.44 2.98
CA THR A 81 -1.84 -4.36 3.31
C THR A 81 -1.63 -3.23 2.31
N CYS A 82 -2.67 -2.87 1.59
CA CYS A 82 -2.68 -1.73 0.67
C CYS A 82 -3.60 -0.66 1.25
N SER A 83 -3.15 0.59 1.24
CA SER A 83 -3.94 1.73 1.72
C SER A 83 -3.88 2.89 0.75
N LEU A 84 -5.00 3.61 0.63
CA LEU A 84 -5.03 4.88 -0.10
C LEU A 84 -4.36 5.97 0.76
N PHE A 85 -3.40 6.66 0.16
CA PHE A 85 -2.76 7.80 0.81
C PHE A 85 -3.79 8.91 1.05
N GLY A 86 -3.86 9.41 2.28
CA GLY A 86 -4.88 10.39 2.71
C GLY A 86 -6.05 9.82 3.52
N SER A 87 -6.09 8.50 3.78
CA SER A 87 -7.10 7.86 4.65
C SER A 87 -6.67 7.68 6.12
N TYR A 88 -5.66 8.42 6.59
CA TYR A 88 -5.27 8.37 8.01
C TYR A 88 -6.42 8.82 8.92
N PRO A 89 -6.74 8.08 10.00
CA PRO A 89 -7.72 8.53 10.98
C PRO A 89 -7.19 9.80 11.66
N GLY A 90 -7.88 10.93 11.46
CA GLY A 90 -7.55 12.21 12.09
C GLY A 90 -7.31 13.40 11.15
N LYS A 91 -7.30 13.21 9.83
CA LYS A 91 -7.38 14.35 8.88
C LYS A 91 -8.69 14.28 8.12
N ALA A 92 -9.59 15.21 8.43
CA ALA A 92 -10.78 15.46 7.64
C ALA A 92 -10.35 15.66 6.18
N THR A 93 -10.84 14.79 5.31
CA THR A 93 -10.67 14.89 3.87
C THR A 93 -11.35 16.18 3.40
N GLU A 94 -10.56 17.18 3.05
CA GLU A 94 -11.07 18.35 2.34
C GLU A 94 -11.56 17.88 0.97
N LYS A 95 -12.88 17.96 0.76
CA LYS A 95 -13.52 17.60 -0.50
C LYS A 95 -13.21 18.70 -1.51
N ASP A 96 -12.43 18.39 -2.55
CA ASP A 96 -12.43 19.23 -3.75
C ASP A 96 -13.85 19.23 -4.36
N LYS A 97 -14.27 20.39 -4.91
CA LYS A 97 -15.59 20.67 -5.49
C LYS A 97 -15.96 19.76 -6.67
N LYS A 98 -15.05 18.88 -7.11
CA LYS A 98 -15.25 17.86 -8.16
C LYS A 98 -15.29 16.41 -7.66
N GLY A 99 -15.24 16.16 -6.35
CA GLY A 99 -15.49 14.83 -5.76
C GLY A 99 -14.47 13.73 -6.07
N ARG A 100 -13.35 14.05 -6.73
CA ARG A 100 -12.28 13.10 -7.07
C ARG A 100 -11.15 13.18 -6.04
N PHE A 101 -10.79 12.04 -5.46
CA PHE A 101 -9.58 11.90 -4.65
C PHE A 101 -8.55 11.17 -5.50
N HIS A 102 -7.45 11.84 -5.82
CA HIS A 102 -6.27 11.26 -6.46
C HIS A 102 -5.15 11.27 -5.42
N GLY A 103 -4.90 10.14 -4.78
CA GLY A 103 -3.77 9.94 -3.88
C GLY A 103 -3.07 8.63 -4.24
N PRO A 104 -1.72 8.59 -4.30
CA PRO A 104 -0.98 7.39 -4.70
C PRO A 104 -1.22 6.25 -3.67
N PRO A 105 -1.45 5.00 -4.09
CA PRO A 105 -1.49 3.88 -3.14
C PRO A 105 -0.16 3.65 -2.40
N ALA A 106 -0.24 3.43 -1.09
CA ALA A 106 0.87 2.94 -0.28
C ALA A 106 0.67 1.44 0.02
N LEU A 107 1.68 0.65 -0.30
CA LEU A 107 1.73 -0.79 -0.12
C LEU A 107 2.65 -1.14 1.05
N TYR A 108 2.16 -2.05 1.89
CA TYR A 108 2.85 -2.59 3.03
C TYR A 108 2.81 -4.12 2.93
N ALA A 109 3.96 -4.77 2.69
CA ALA A 109 4.05 -6.22 2.60
C ALA A 109 4.72 -6.78 3.85
N ARG A 110 3.98 -7.53 4.66
CA ARG A 110 4.48 -8.20 5.88
C ARG A 110 4.47 -9.72 5.60
N SER A 111 5.49 -10.49 5.95
CA SER A 111 5.33 -11.94 6.07
C SER A 111 5.21 -12.27 7.55
N GLU A 112 4.09 -12.88 7.91
CA GLU A 112 3.93 -13.66 9.13
C GLU A 112 2.53 -14.29 9.04
N ALA A 113 2.47 -15.46 8.42
CA ALA A 113 1.38 -16.40 8.62
C ALA A 113 1.68 -17.11 9.94
N ARG A 114 1.00 -16.70 11.02
CA ARG A 114 0.91 -17.54 12.21
C ARG A 114 -0.38 -18.35 12.11
N SER A 115 -0.19 -19.66 11.98
CA SER A 115 -1.18 -20.73 12.17
C SER A 115 -1.84 -20.66 13.54
#